data_AF-A0A6L8MF60-F1
#
_entry.id   AF-A0A6L8MF60-F1
#
_cell.length_a   1.000
_cell.length_b   1.000
_cell.length_c   1.000
_cell.angle_alpha   90.00
_cell.angle_beta   90.00
_cell.angle_gamma   90.00
#
_symmetry.space_group_name_H-M   'P 1'
#
loop_
_entity.id
_entity.type
_entity.pdbx_description
1 polymer ?
#
loop_
_entity_poly.entity_id
_entity_poly.type
_entity_poly.pdbx_seq_one_letter_code
_entity_poly.pdbx_strand_id
1 'polypeptide(L)'
;MHTANSIPLMKVASSKIAAIGHDAATNTLAVQFLSKGQPGNVYHYSEFSSADYDAFSGAESIGKHFIAHIQPAKDKYPYVNMGVPSAAQVAATPALTKELLAVALHGREYPFLLPPEEQALATAAGLVVIYGNSDDSFEARGAIIGQQYVYGHGAILIDGKGLLPVRDNIDDDAELRDFFTREPLAKKVRAIFGGVAPEPSWTYTTSLPHATFDIMEDGIVYCRGIVISMADLGGAA
;
A
#
# COMPACT_ATOMS: atom_id res chain seq x y z
N MET A 1 8.85 -8.05 21.76
CA MET A 1 9.82 -9.12 21.50
C MET A 1 9.98 -9.21 19.99
N HIS A 2 11.16 -8.89 19.45
CA HIS A 2 11.42 -8.94 18.01
C HIS A 2 11.47 -10.42 17.59
N THR A 3 10.43 -10.90 16.89
CA THR A 3 10.38 -12.25 16.34
C THR A 3 11.35 -12.36 15.18
N ALA A 4 12.43 -13.12 15.37
CA ALA A 4 13.51 -13.35 14.41
C ALA A 4 13.09 -14.03 13.09
N ASN A 5 11.79 -14.20 12.81
CA ASN A 5 11.24 -14.91 11.65
C ASN A 5 10.34 -14.04 10.75
N SER A 6 10.41 -12.70 10.88
CA SER A 6 9.37 -11.82 10.34
C SER A 6 9.73 -11.05 9.06
N ILE A 7 10.83 -11.40 8.36
CA ILE A 7 11.18 -10.73 7.10
C ILE A 7 10.16 -11.17 6.03
N PRO A 8 9.40 -10.24 5.41
CA PRO A 8 8.44 -10.57 4.36
C PRO A 8 9.13 -11.20 3.15
N LEU A 9 8.53 -12.23 2.55
CA LEU A 9 9.12 -13.02 1.46
C LEU A 9 8.30 -12.89 0.18
N MET A 10 8.94 -12.45 -0.91
CA MET A 10 8.36 -12.41 -2.25
C MET A 10 8.70 -13.68 -3.03
N LYS A 11 7.69 -14.34 -3.60
CA LYS A 11 7.91 -15.52 -4.46
C LYS A 11 8.72 -15.14 -5.69
N VAL A 12 9.63 -16.03 -6.08
CA VAL A 12 10.50 -15.83 -7.25
C VAL A 12 10.46 -17.04 -8.17
N ALA A 13 10.66 -16.80 -9.47
CA ALA A 13 10.81 -17.86 -10.45
C ALA A 13 12.23 -18.46 -10.36
N SER A 14 12.38 -19.57 -9.63
CA SER A 14 13.65 -20.30 -9.51
C SER A 14 13.41 -21.78 -9.23
N SER A 15 14.31 -22.63 -9.75
CA SER A 15 14.26 -24.09 -9.53
C SER A 15 14.73 -24.53 -8.13
N LYS A 16 15.39 -23.63 -7.38
CA LYS A 16 15.93 -23.92 -6.04
C LYS A 16 15.44 -22.97 -4.94
N ILE A 17 14.97 -21.78 -5.31
CA ILE A 17 14.57 -20.73 -4.38
C ILE A 17 13.06 -20.51 -4.55
N ALA A 18 12.32 -20.60 -3.47
CA ALA A 18 10.87 -20.39 -3.46
C ALA A 18 10.53 -18.89 -3.36
N ALA A 19 11.23 -18.17 -2.49
CA ALA A 19 10.99 -16.77 -2.20
C ALA A 19 12.23 -16.08 -1.61
N ILE A 20 12.31 -14.76 -1.75
CA ILE A 20 13.37 -13.91 -1.17
C ILE A 20 12.75 -12.67 -0.50
N GLY A 21 13.44 -12.10 0.47
CA GLY A 21 13.02 -10.89 1.17
C GLY A 21 14.19 -10.15 1.79
N HIS A 22 14.01 -8.90 2.15
CA HIS A 22 15.07 -8.09 2.76
C HIS A 22 14.55 -7.18 3.85
N ASP A 23 15.33 -7.05 4.92
CA ASP A 23 15.16 -6.05 5.96
C ASP A 23 16.32 -5.06 5.89
N ALA A 24 16.00 -3.83 5.46
CA ALA A 24 16.97 -2.74 5.34
C ALA A 24 17.43 -2.20 6.70
N ALA A 25 16.62 -2.33 7.77
CA ALA A 25 16.99 -1.87 9.09
C ALA A 25 18.11 -2.72 9.69
N THR A 26 18.14 -4.02 9.37
CA THR A 26 19.13 -4.97 9.89
C THR A 26 20.11 -5.48 8.83
N ASN A 27 20.05 -4.97 7.60
CA ASN A 27 20.83 -5.46 6.45
C ASN A 27 20.79 -6.99 6.34
N THR A 28 19.57 -7.55 6.34
CA THR A 28 19.37 -9.00 6.36
C THR A 28 18.58 -9.46 5.15
N LEU A 29 19.16 -10.35 4.36
CA LEU A 29 18.46 -11.06 3.29
C LEU A 29 17.85 -12.36 3.84
N ALA A 30 16.57 -12.58 3.59
CA ALA A 30 15.90 -13.85 3.80
C ALA A 30 15.76 -14.62 2.48
N VAL A 31 16.19 -15.88 2.45
CA VAL A 31 16.04 -16.77 1.28
C VAL A 31 15.32 -18.04 1.71
N GLN A 32 14.15 -18.29 1.12
CA GLN A 32 13.43 -19.54 1.28
C GLN A 32 13.80 -20.50 0.16
N PHE A 33 14.34 -21.67 0.51
CA PHE A 33 14.68 -22.71 -0.47
C PHE A 33 13.53 -23.67 -0.68
N LEU A 34 13.49 -24.28 -1.87
CA LEU A 34 12.60 -25.39 -2.16
C LEU A 34 13.15 -26.69 -1.56
N SER A 35 12.27 -27.49 -0.95
CA SER A 35 12.50 -28.85 -0.49
C SER A 35 11.46 -29.77 -1.12
N LYS A 36 11.90 -30.76 -1.90
CA LYS A 36 11.00 -31.67 -2.65
C LYS A 36 9.94 -30.93 -3.49
N GLY A 37 10.31 -29.78 -4.08
CA GLY A 37 9.42 -28.95 -4.90
C GLY A 37 8.44 -28.08 -4.12
N GLN A 38 8.49 -28.07 -2.79
CA GLN A 38 7.65 -27.23 -1.93
C GLN A 38 8.51 -26.23 -1.15
N PRO A 39 7.97 -25.08 -0.71
CA PRO A 39 8.70 -24.16 0.16
C PRO A 39 9.19 -24.84 1.44
N GLY A 40 10.50 -24.74 1.70
CA GLY A 40 11.19 -25.36 2.82
C GLY A 40 11.79 -24.31 3.76
N ASN A 41 13.01 -24.58 4.24
CA ASN A 41 13.69 -23.72 5.22
C ASN A 41 13.98 -22.32 4.69
N VAL A 42 13.91 -21.35 5.60
CA VAL A 42 14.39 -19.97 5.40
C VAL A 42 15.77 -19.82 6.03
N TYR A 43 16.66 -19.14 5.31
CA TYR A 43 17.98 -18.76 5.80
C TYR A 43 18.10 -17.25 5.79
N HIS A 44 18.65 -16.69 6.87
CA HIS A 44 18.99 -15.27 6.97
C HIS A 44 20.47 -15.08 6.70
N TYR A 45 20.80 -14.22 5.74
CA TYR A 45 22.14 -13.78 5.39
C TYR A 45 22.32 -12.37 5.95
N SER A 46 23.26 -12.19 6.86
CA SER A 46 23.57 -10.89 7.46
C SER A 46 24.48 -10.08 6.54
N GLU A 47 24.62 -8.79 6.82
CA GLU A 47 25.49 -7.86 6.07
C GLU A 47 25.09 -7.71 4.60
N PHE A 48 23.83 -7.99 4.29
CA PHE A 48 23.27 -7.86 2.96
C PHE A 48 22.64 -6.48 2.82
N SER A 49 23.29 -5.56 2.10
CA SER A 49 22.79 -4.19 1.94
C SER A 49 21.56 -4.11 1.02
N SER A 50 20.80 -3.01 1.09
CA SER A 50 19.71 -2.76 0.13
C SER A 50 20.20 -2.73 -1.32
N ALA A 51 21.39 -2.18 -1.57
CA ALA A 51 21.97 -2.16 -2.91
C ALA A 51 22.33 -3.57 -3.41
N ASP A 52 22.86 -4.43 -2.54
CA ASP A 52 23.09 -5.84 -2.88
C ASP A 52 21.75 -6.56 -3.14
N TYR A 53 20.68 -6.18 -2.42
CA TYR A 53 19.34 -6.72 -2.61
C TYR A 53 18.70 -6.29 -3.92
N ASP A 54 18.82 -5.02 -4.32
CA ASP A 54 18.33 -4.54 -5.61
C ASP A 54 19.04 -5.27 -6.75
N ALA A 55 20.36 -5.45 -6.65
CA ALA A 55 21.15 -6.21 -7.62
C ALA A 55 20.75 -7.69 -7.68
N PHE A 56 20.47 -8.31 -6.53
CA PHE A 56 20.07 -9.72 -6.46
C PHE A 56 18.64 -9.95 -6.96
N SER A 57 17.67 -9.17 -6.47
CA SER A 57 16.25 -9.29 -6.80
C SER A 57 15.92 -8.88 -8.24
N GLY A 58 16.73 -8.00 -8.85
CA GLY A 58 16.64 -7.64 -10.26
C GLY A 58 17.40 -8.55 -11.22
N ALA A 59 18.07 -9.61 -10.75
CA ALA A 59 18.87 -10.49 -11.60
C ALA A 59 17.99 -11.32 -12.55
N GLU A 60 18.42 -11.47 -13.81
CA GLU A 60 17.72 -12.28 -14.83
C GLU A 60 17.41 -13.71 -14.37
N SER A 61 18.25 -14.26 -13.51
CA SER A 61 18.03 -15.56 -12.88
C SER A 61 18.48 -15.53 -11.42
N ILE A 62 17.51 -15.36 -10.52
CA ILE A 62 17.72 -15.36 -9.06
C ILE A 62 18.53 -16.58 -8.60
N GLY A 63 18.16 -17.78 -9.06
CA GLY A 63 18.86 -19.01 -8.68
C GLY A 63 20.33 -19.02 -9.14
N LYS A 64 20.61 -18.59 -10.38
CA LYS A 64 21.98 -18.56 -10.92
C LYS A 64 22.82 -17.49 -10.22
N HIS A 65 22.25 -16.30 -10.00
CA HIS A 65 22.92 -15.21 -9.29
C HIS A 65 23.29 -15.63 -7.87
N PHE A 66 22.35 -16.26 -7.15
CA PHE A 66 22.60 -16.74 -5.79
C PHE A 66 23.79 -17.72 -5.74
N ILE A 67 23.81 -18.71 -6.63
CA ILE A 67 24.89 -19.71 -6.69
C ILE A 67 26.24 -19.08 -7.06
N ALA A 68 26.26 -18.08 -7.93
CA ALA A 68 27.49 -17.46 -8.42
C ALA A 68 28.08 -16.42 -7.46
N HIS A 69 27.23 -15.64 -6.77
CA HIS A 69 27.68 -14.43 -6.07
C HIS A 69 27.40 -14.43 -4.56
N ILE A 70 26.39 -15.17 -4.09
CA ILE A 70 25.97 -15.15 -2.68
C ILE A 70 26.44 -16.41 -1.95
N GLN A 71 26.14 -17.58 -2.49
CA GLN A 71 26.50 -18.88 -1.92
C GLN A 71 28.00 -19.07 -1.64
N PRO A 72 28.94 -18.67 -2.53
CA PRO A 72 30.37 -18.81 -2.26
C PRO A 72 30.90 -17.73 -1.30
N ALA A 73 30.21 -16.59 -1.18
CA ALA A 73 30.66 -15.43 -0.42
C ALA A 73 30.27 -15.50 1.06
N LYS A 74 30.52 -16.63 1.72
CA LYS A 74 30.07 -16.89 3.10
C LYS A 74 30.67 -15.94 4.13
N ASP A 75 31.89 -15.46 3.89
CA ASP A 75 32.55 -14.50 4.77
C ASP A 75 31.93 -13.10 4.62
N LYS A 76 31.43 -12.76 3.42
CA LYS A 76 30.71 -11.49 3.16
C LYS A 76 29.26 -11.57 3.64
N TYR A 77 28.63 -12.75 3.53
CA TYR A 77 27.23 -12.96 3.87
C TYR A 77 27.08 -14.17 4.81
N PRO A 78 27.46 -14.02 6.08
CA PRO A 78 27.29 -15.08 7.07
C PRO A 78 25.81 -15.38 7.23
N TYR A 79 25.46 -16.66 7.37
CA TYR A 79 24.07 -17.10 7.35
C TYR A 79 23.66 -18.03 8.48
N VAL A 80 22.40 -17.94 8.88
CA VAL A 80 21.76 -18.77 9.90
C VAL A 80 20.51 -19.42 9.32
N ASN A 81 20.31 -20.72 9.58
CA ASN A 81 19.08 -21.42 9.24
C ASN A 81 18.00 -21.09 10.27
N MET A 82 16.89 -20.52 9.82
CA MET A 82 15.76 -20.12 10.67
C MET A 82 14.67 -21.19 10.74
N GLY A 83 14.87 -22.33 10.07
CA GLY A 83 13.95 -23.45 10.04
C GLY A 83 12.86 -23.29 8.97
N VAL A 84 11.88 -24.19 9.00
CA VAL A 84 10.69 -24.08 8.15
C VAL A 84 9.82 -22.96 8.71
N PRO A 85 9.54 -21.88 7.97
CA PRO A 85 8.60 -20.86 8.40
C PRO A 85 7.23 -21.51 8.67
N SER A 86 6.59 -21.11 9.77
CA SER A 86 5.22 -21.54 10.08
C SER A 86 4.32 -21.21 8.89
N ALA A 87 3.32 -22.05 8.59
CA ALA A 87 2.42 -21.86 7.44
C ALA A 87 1.73 -20.48 7.41
N ALA A 88 1.67 -19.77 8.54
CA ALA A 88 1.21 -18.38 8.65
C ALA A 88 2.20 -17.32 8.10
N GLN A 89 3.46 -17.66 7.82
CA GLN A 89 4.54 -16.74 7.42
C GLN A 89 4.96 -16.88 5.94
N VAL A 90 4.49 -17.89 5.21
CA VAL A 90 4.92 -18.18 3.82
C VAL A 90 3.99 -17.58 2.75
N ALA A 91 2.86 -17.01 3.15
CA ALA A 91 1.84 -16.53 2.23
C ALA A 91 1.83 -15.01 2.00
N ALA A 92 2.71 -14.24 2.63
CA ALA A 92 2.76 -12.81 2.42
C ALA A 92 3.83 -12.44 1.38
N THR A 93 3.46 -12.49 0.09
CA THR A 93 3.72 -11.32 -0.77
C THR A 93 3.47 -10.09 0.09
N PRO A 94 4.32 -9.05 0.14
CA PRO A 94 3.99 -7.88 0.94
C PRO A 94 2.57 -7.47 0.55
N ALA A 95 1.63 -7.62 1.48
CA ALA A 95 0.26 -7.25 1.23
C ALA A 95 0.33 -5.80 0.80
N LEU A 96 -0.29 -5.44 -0.33
CA LEU A 96 -0.21 -4.09 -0.85
C LEU A 96 -0.55 -3.13 0.29
N THR A 97 0.44 -2.35 0.75
CA THR A 97 0.24 -1.39 1.83
C THR A 97 -0.15 -0.04 1.25
N LYS A 98 -0.69 0.85 2.10
CA LYS A 98 -1.01 2.22 1.68
C LYS A 98 0.24 2.97 1.21
N GLU A 99 1.39 2.72 1.82
CA GLU A 99 2.67 3.31 1.44
C GLU A 99 3.15 2.79 0.07
N LEU A 100 3.10 1.47 -0.17
CA LEU A 100 3.49 0.89 -1.45
C LEU A 100 2.56 1.34 -2.59
N LEU A 101 1.25 1.41 -2.33
CA LEU A 101 0.31 1.92 -3.31
C LEU A 101 0.54 3.41 -3.59
N ALA A 102 0.75 4.24 -2.56
CA ALA A 102 1.06 5.65 -2.75
C ALA A 102 2.33 5.87 -3.59
N VAL A 103 3.39 5.10 -3.36
CA VAL A 103 4.61 5.14 -4.19
C VAL A 103 4.29 4.78 -5.65
N ALA A 104 3.49 3.75 -5.90
CA ALA A 104 3.11 3.32 -7.25
C ALA A 104 2.21 4.34 -8.00
N LEU A 105 1.49 5.19 -7.26
CA LEU A 105 0.63 6.23 -7.82
C LEU A 105 1.34 7.59 -7.98
N HIS A 106 2.47 7.80 -7.30
CA HIS A 106 3.14 9.09 -7.28
C HIS A 106 3.70 9.48 -8.65
N GLY A 107 3.46 10.73 -9.06
CA GLY A 107 3.93 11.30 -10.32
C GLY A 107 3.03 11.01 -11.54
N ARG A 108 1.83 10.45 -11.35
CA ARG A 108 0.90 10.20 -12.46
C ARG A 108 0.27 11.50 -12.96
N GLU A 109 -0.01 11.58 -14.25
CA GLU A 109 -0.56 12.78 -14.87
C GLU A 109 -2.09 12.87 -14.76
N TYR A 110 -2.60 14.09 -14.68
CA TYR A 110 -4.01 14.43 -14.89
C TYR A 110 -4.34 14.35 -16.41
N PRO A 111 -5.52 13.84 -16.80
CA PRO A 111 -6.58 13.27 -15.98
C PRO A 111 -6.20 11.93 -15.36
N PHE A 112 -6.42 11.79 -14.06
CA PHE A 112 -6.08 10.58 -13.32
C PHE A 112 -7.31 9.70 -13.09
N LEU A 113 -7.14 8.41 -13.39
CA LEU A 113 -8.12 7.38 -13.11
C LEU A 113 -7.38 6.15 -12.60
N LEU A 114 -7.88 5.53 -11.53
CA LEU A 114 -7.32 4.28 -11.04
C LEU A 114 -7.73 3.14 -11.99
N PRO A 115 -6.79 2.47 -12.68
CA PRO A 115 -7.13 1.39 -13.61
C PRO A 115 -7.86 0.23 -12.90
N PRO A 116 -8.74 -0.52 -13.58
CA PRO A 116 -9.53 -1.59 -12.96
C PRO A 116 -8.71 -2.64 -12.21
N GLU A 117 -7.52 -2.98 -12.71
CA GLU A 117 -6.62 -3.94 -12.07
C GLU A 117 -6.07 -3.39 -10.73
N GLU A 118 -5.57 -2.15 -10.73
CA GLU A 118 -5.08 -1.51 -9.51
C GLU A 118 -6.20 -1.23 -8.52
N GLN A 119 -7.41 -0.92 -9.01
CA GLN A 119 -8.59 -0.80 -8.18
C GLN A 119 -8.94 -2.13 -7.52
N ALA A 120 -8.91 -3.24 -8.26
CA ALA A 120 -9.13 -4.57 -7.69
C ALA A 120 -8.06 -4.92 -6.64
N LEU A 121 -6.80 -4.57 -6.88
CA LEU A 121 -5.71 -4.75 -5.91
C LEU A 121 -5.92 -3.91 -4.64
N ALA A 122 -6.29 -2.64 -4.78
CA ALA A 122 -6.62 -1.76 -3.65
C ALA A 122 -7.82 -2.29 -2.86
N THR A 123 -8.88 -2.75 -3.54
CA THR A 123 -10.04 -3.39 -2.91
C THR A 123 -9.65 -4.63 -2.13
N ALA A 124 -8.88 -5.54 -2.74
CA ALA A 124 -8.43 -6.78 -2.10
C ALA A 124 -7.54 -6.51 -0.87
N ALA A 125 -6.80 -5.41 -0.89
CA ALA A 125 -5.94 -4.97 0.22
C ALA A 125 -6.67 -4.13 1.28
N GLY A 126 -7.96 -3.84 1.11
CA GLY A 126 -8.70 -2.96 2.02
C GLY A 126 -8.16 -1.54 2.03
N LEU A 127 -7.69 -1.03 0.88
CA LEU A 127 -7.17 0.31 0.71
C LEU A 127 -8.15 1.20 -0.06
N VAL A 128 -8.16 2.48 0.30
CA VAL A 128 -8.95 3.51 -0.38
C VAL A 128 -8.00 4.61 -0.84
N VAL A 129 -8.00 4.88 -2.14
CA VAL A 129 -7.28 5.98 -2.79
C VAL A 129 -8.23 7.17 -2.86
N ILE A 130 -7.79 8.30 -2.31
CA ILE A 130 -8.55 9.55 -2.25
C ILE A 130 -7.79 10.63 -3.02
N TYR A 131 -8.48 11.29 -3.95
CA TYR A 131 -7.90 12.33 -4.79
C TYR A 131 -8.96 13.26 -5.39
N GLY A 132 -8.51 14.39 -5.94
CA GLY A 132 -9.36 15.36 -6.61
C GLY A 132 -9.37 15.12 -8.11
N ASN A 133 -10.53 15.24 -8.76
CA ASN A 133 -10.69 14.95 -10.18
C ASN A 133 -11.62 15.95 -10.88
N SER A 134 -11.26 17.23 -10.78
CA SER A 134 -11.84 18.45 -11.36
C SER A 134 -11.62 19.60 -10.36
N ASP A 135 -12.26 20.74 -10.53
CA ASP A 135 -12.32 21.82 -9.54
C ASP A 135 -13.35 21.60 -8.41
N ASP A 136 -14.16 20.54 -8.50
CA ASP A 136 -15.25 20.28 -7.56
C ASP A 136 -15.45 18.81 -7.18
N SER A 137 -14.65 17.86 -7.69
CA SER A 137 -14.86 16.43 -7.47
C SER A 137 -13.85 15.83 -6.48
N PHE A 138 -14.37 15.33 -5.35
CA PHE A 138 -13.69 14.39 -4.47
C PHE A 138 -13.94 12.96 -4.96
N GLU A 139 -12.89 12.18 -5.13
CA GLU A 139 -12.95 10.78 -5.53
C GLU A 139 -12.44 9.84 -4.43
N ALA A 140 -13.15 8.74 -4.23
CA ALA A 140 -12.69 7.56 -3.51
C ALA A 140 -12.69 6.34 -4.45
N ARG A 141 -11.58 5.61 -4.53
CA ARG A 141 -11.41 4.39 -5.36
C ARG A 141 -10.72 3.28 -4.56
N GLY A 142 -10.97 2.03 -4.93
CA GLY A 142 -10.50 0.85 -4.20
C GLY A 142 -11.61 0.22 -3.36
N ALA A 143 -11.34 -0.09 -2.10
CA ALA A 143 -12.28 -0.75 -1.19
C ALA A 143 -13.57 0.06 -0.95
N ILE A 144 -13.47 1.39 -1.03
CA ILE A 144 -14.63 2.31 -1.12
C ILE A 144 -14.58 2.96 -2.50
N ILE A 145 -15.72 2.95 -3.17
CA ILE A 145 -15.92 3.59 -4.47
C ILE A 145 -17.00 4.63 -4.30
N GLY A 146 -16.67 5.89 -4.55
CA GLY A 146 -17.62 6.98 -4.41
C GLY A 146 -17.06 8.28 -4.96
N GLN A 147 -17.97 9.21 -5.23
CA GLN A 147 -17.68 10.56 -5.65
C GLN A 147 -18.53 11.51 -4.80
N GLN A 148 -17.99 12.65 -4.43
CA GLN A 148 -18.76 13.70 -3.78
C GLN A 148 -18.33 15.07 -4.32
N TYR A 149 -19.31 15.93 -4.59
CA TYR A 149 -19.04 17.30 -4.99
C TYR A 149 -18.62 18.12 -3.78
N VAL A 150 -17.47 18.79 -3.87
CA VAL A 150 -16.90 19.65 -2.85
C VAL A 150 -16.47 20.96 -3.50
N TYR A 151 -17.30 21.99 -3.34
CA TYR A 151 -16.95 23.34 -3.77
C TYR A 151 -15.99 23.99 -2.76
N GLY A 152 -14.75 24.25 -3.18
CA GLY A 152 -13.73 24.87 -2.32
C GLY A 152 -13.23 23.92 -1.23
N HIS A 153 -13.45 24.24 0.04
CA HIS A 153 -13.02 23.40 1.16
C HIS A 153 -14.22 22.70 1.79
N GLY A 154 -14.14 21.39 1.99
CA GLY A 154 -15.23 20.59 2.54
C GLY A 154 -14.77 19.47 3.45
N ALA A 155 -15.70 18.98 4.27
CA ALA A 155 -15.49 17.81 5.11
C ALA A 155 -16.28 16.65 4.55
N ILE A 156 -15.58 15.60 4.14
CA ILE A 156 -16.18 14.33 3.75
C ILE A 156 -16.17 13.44 4.99
N LEU A 157 -17.33 12.84 5.27
CA LEU A 157 -17.46 11.81 6.29
C LEU A 157 -17.37 10.44 5.60
N ILE A 158 -16.56 9.55 6.16
CA ILE A 158 -16.30 8.22 5.62
C ILE A 158 -16.27 7.19 6.74
N ASP A 159 -16.88 6.04 6.52
CA ASP A 159 -16.84 4.90 7.44
C ASP A 159 -16.66 3.58 6.69
N GLY A 160 -16.72 2.46 7.41
CA GLY A 160 -16.58 1.12 6.80
C GLY A 160 -17.64 0.76 5.75
N LYS A 161 -18.76 1.48 5.67
CA LYS A 161 -19.79 1.28 4.62
C LYS A 161 -19.52 2.12 3.38
N GLY A 162 -18.73 3.18 3.48
CA GLY A 162 -18.44 4.09 2.36
C GLY A 162 -18.44 5.56 2.77
N LEU A 163 -18.57 6.43 1.78
CA LEU A 163 -18.82 7.85 2.00
C LEU A 163 -20.22 8.03 2.61
N LEU A 164 -20.36 8.97 3.54
CA LEU A 164 -21.68 9.39 4.01
C LEU A 164 -22.24 10.43 3.04
N PRO A 165 -23.56 10.41 2.76
CA PRO A 165 -24.21 11.44 1.97
C PRO A 165 -24.12 12.82 2.65
N VAL A 166 -24.25 13.88 1.85
CA VAL A 166 -24.38 15.25 2.40
C VAL A 166 -25.72 15.33 3.10
N ARG A 167 -25.73 15.63 4.41
CA ARG A 167 -26.95 15.65 5.23
C ARG A 167 -28.09 16.44 4.58
N ASP A 168 -27.80 17.61 4.03
CA ASP A 168 -28.80 18.51 3.45
C ASP A 168 -29.42 17.98 2.14
N ASN A 169 -28.83 16.95 1.54
CA ASN A 169 -29.34 16.29 0.33
C ASN A 169 -30.17 15.02 0.63
N ILE A 170 -30.42 14.72 1.91
CA ILE A 170 -31.17 13.53 2.33
C ILE A 170 -32.62 13.92 2.64
N ASP A 171 -33.54 13.44 1.81
CA ASP A 171 -34.98 13.64 1.98
C ASP A 171 -35.71 12.38 2.52
N ASP A 172 -35.05 11.22 2.51
CA ASP A 172 -35.65 9.95 2.95
C ASP A 172 -35.41 9.68 4.45
N ASP A 173 -36.49 9.36 5.17
CA ASP A 173 -36.47 9.09 6.62
C ASP A 173 -35.58 7.89 7.02
N ALA A 174 -35.49 6.86 6.18
CA ALA A 174 -34.67 5.69 6.47
C ALA A 174 -33.19 6.02 6.27
N GLU A 175 -32.85 6.76 5.22
CA GLU A 175 -31.51 7.27 4.97
C GLU A 175 -31.05 8.25 6.06
N LEU A 176 -31.95 9.11 6.57
CA LEU A 176 -31.66 9.97 7.72
C LEU A 176 -31.33 9.17 8.98
N ARG A 177 -32.05 8.08 9.25
CA ARG A 177 -31.77 7.20 10.40
C ARG A 177 -30.42 6.50 10.25
N ASP A 178 -30.07 6.02 9.06
CA ASP A 178 -28.74 5.43 8.81
C ASP A 178 -27.64 6.49 8.95
N PHE A 179 -27.84 7.70 8.39
CA PHE A 179 -26.91 8.81 8.53
C PHE A 179 -26.62 9.15 9.99
N PHE A 180 -27.65 9.38 10.81
CA PHE A 180 -27.46 9.72 12.23
C PHE A 180 -26.86 8.58 13.06
N THR A 181 -26.97 7.33 12.58
CA THR A 181 -26.29 6.19 13.20
C THR A 181 -24.80 6.17 12.85
N ARG A 182 -24.45 6.54 11.61
CA ARG A 182 -23.08 6.49 11.08
C ARG A 182 -22.26 7.73 11.41
N GLU A 183 -22.84 8.91 11.35
CA GLU A 183 -22.15 10.21 11.51
C GLU A 183 -21.27 10.29 12.77
N PRO A 184 -21.72 9.85 13.96
CA PRO A 184 -20.89 9.93 15.17
C PRO A 184 -19.66 9.02 15.15
N LEU A 185 -19.68 7.98 14.31
CA LEU A 185 -18.60 6.98 14.19
C LEU A 185 -17.70 7.26 12.99
N ALA A 186 -18.22 8.01 12.01
CA ALA A 186 -17.56 8.32 10.77
C ALA A 186 -16.27 9.13 11.00
N LYS A 187 -15.30 8.87 10.14
CA LYS A 187 -14.03 9.58 10.10
C LYS A 187 -14.16 10.76 9.16
N LYS A 188 -13.44 11.83 9.49
CA LYS A 188 -13.47 13.07 8.73
C LYS A 188 -12.22 13.20 7.87
N VAL A 189 -12.42 13.40 6.58
CA VAL A 189 -11.39 13.79 5.61
C VAL A 189 -11.74 15.18 5.11
N ARG A 190 -10.93 16.17 5.47
CA ARG A 190 -11.12 17.54 5.00
C ARG A 190 -10.40 17.70 3.66
N ALA A 191 -11.17 17.91 2.61
CA ALA A 191 -10.66 18.23 1.29
C ALA A 191 -10.44 19.74 1.17
N ILE A 192 -9.32 20.11 0.58
CA ILE A 192 -8.83 21.47 0.47
C ILE A 192 -8.57 21.74 -1.00
N PHE A 193 -9.35 22.64 -1.59
CA PHE A 193 -9.15 23.11 -2.96
C PHE A 193 -8.62 24.55 -3.00
N GLY A 194 -7.91 24.92 -4.06
CA GLY A 194 -7.52 26.31 -4.36
C GLY A 194 -6.10 26.69 -3.97
N GLY A 195 -5.19 25.72 -3.88
CA GLY A 195 -3.77 26.01 -3.79
C GLY A 195 -3.28 26.79 -5.03
N VAL A 196 -2.30 27.68 -4.82
CA VAL A 196 -1.65 28.42 -5.90
C VAL A 196 -0.23 27.88 -6.03
N ALA A 197 0.21 27.60 -7.26
CA ALA A 197 1.53 27.06 -7.53
C ALA A 197 2.62 27.80 -6.73
N PRO A 198 3.48 27.07 -5.98
CA PRO A 198 3.74 25.64 -6.09
C PRO A 198 2.83 24.73 -5.24
N GLU A 199 1.83 25.26 -4.53
CA GLU A 199 0.87 24.44 -3.79
C GLU A 199 -0.10 23.73 -4.73
N PRO A 200 -0.51 22.48 -4.41
CA PRO A 200 -1.42 21.75 -5.26
C PRO A 200 -2.83 22.31 -5.19
N SER A 201 -3.53 22.28 -6.33
CA SER A 201 -4.95 22.64 -6.42
C SER A 201 -5.78 21.83 -5.43
N TRP A 202 -5.47 20.55 -5.23
CA TRP A 202 -6.10 19.67 -4.24
C TRP A 202 -5.12 19.14 -3.19
N THR A 203 -5.55 19.13 -1.93
CA THR A 203 -4.92 18.35 -0.86
C THR A 203 -5.93 17.97 0.24
N TYR A 204 -5.50 17.16 1.20
CA TYR A 204 -6.36 16.59 2.23
C TYR A 204 -5.73 16.66 3.61
N THR A 205 -6.58 16.81 4.63
CA THR A 205 -6.17 16.67 6.04
C THR A 205 -7.13 15.73 6.77
N THR A 206 -6.57 14.83 7.58
CA THR A 206 -7.31 13.87 8.38
C THR A 206 -6.46 13.39 9.56
N SER A 207 -7.12 12.85 10.58
CA SER A 207 -6.45 12.15 11.69
C SER A 207 -6.14 10.68 11.37
N LEU A 208 -6.66 10.16 10.27
CA LEU A 208 -6.41 8.79 9.84
C LEU A 208 -4.94 8.60 9.43
N PRO A 209 -4.30 7.49 9.83
CA PRO A 209 -3.01 7.10 9.27
C PRO A 209 -3.10 6.93 7.75
N HIS A 210 -2.28 7.66 7.00
CA HIS A 210 -2.33 7.69 5.53
C HIS A 210 -0.93 7.81 4.93
N ALA A 211 -0.81 7.41 3.66
CA ALA A 211 0.32 7.73 2.80
C ALA A 211 -0.12 8.73 1.73
N THR A 212 0.80 9.56 1.23
CA THR A 212 0.50 10.60 0.23
C THR A 212 1.12 10.26 -1.12
N PHE A 213 0.47 10.65 -2.21
CA PHE A 213 1.00 10.58 -3.57
C PHE A 213 0.63 11.86 -4.33
N ASP A 214 1.40 12.19 -5.36
CA ASP A 214 1.19 13.40 -6.16
C ASP A 214 0.68 13.02 -7.54
N ILE A 215 -0.34 13.74 -8.00
CA ILE A 215 -0.81 13.76 -9.39
C ILE A 215 -0.31 15.06 -10.01
N MET A 216 0.29 14.95 -11.18
CA MET A 216 0.93 16.04 -11.91
C MET A 216 -0.02 16.60 -12.98
N GLU A 217 0.16 17.87 -13.34
CA GLU A 217 -0.42 18.49 -14.53
C GLU A 217 0.59 19.53 -15.01
N ASP A 218 1.01 19.45 -16.28
CA ASP A 218 1.99 20.37 -16.87
C ASP A 218 3.28 20.56 -16.05
N GLY A 219 3.74 19.49 -15.39
CA GLY A 219 4.96 19.48 -14.58
C GLY A 219 4.83 20.13 -13.19
N ILE A 220 3.63 20.54 -12.77
CA ILE A 220 3.33 20.98 -11.40
C ILE A 220 2.43 19.96 -10.69
N VAL A 221 2.46 19.94 -9.36
CA VAL A 221 1.55 19.07 -8.60
C VAL A 221 0.15 19.64 -8.68
N TYR A 222 -0.76 18.93 -9.35
CA TYR A 222 -2.17 19.25 -9.41
C TYR A 222 -2.90 18.83 -8.13
N CYS A 223 -2.69 17.60 -7.67
CA CYS A 223 -3.36 17.04 -6.50
C CYS A 223 -2.37 16.24 -5.65
N ARG A 224 -2.29 16.54 -4.35
CA ARG A 224 -1.68 15.66 -3.35
C ARG A 224 -2.75 14.78 -2.72
N GLY A 225 -2.91 13.59 -3.29
CA GLY A 225 -3.86 12.57 -2.85
C GLY A 225 -3.36 11.81 -1.62
N ILE A 226 -4.26 11.02 -1.02
CA ILE A 226 -3.96 10.15 0.12
C ILE A 226 -4.44 8.73 -0.11
N VAL A 227 -3.76 7.76 0.50
CA VAL A 227 -4.19 6.37 0.59
C VAL A 227 -4.41 6.02 2.06
N ILE A 228 -5.61 5.55 2.39
CA ILE A 228 -6.02 5.12 3.74
C ILE A 228 -6.37 3.63 3.77
N SER A 229 -6.42 3.04 4.96
CA SER A 229 -6.88 1.66 5.15
C SER A 229 -8.29 1.61 5.72
N MET A 230 -9.08 0.64 5.26
CA MET A 230 -10.38 0.28 5.85
C MET A 230 -10.27 -0.07 7.34
N ALA A 231 -9.14 -0.63 7.77
CA ALA A 231 -8.90 -0.98 9.17
C ALA A 231 -8.93 0.24 10.10
N ASP A 232 -8.56 1.42 9.58
CA ASP A 232 -8.54 2.67 10.35
C ASP A 232 -9.92 3.36 10.41
N LEU A 233 -10.90 2.90 9.61
CA LEU A 233 -12.25 3.48 9.54
C LEU A 233 -13.22 2.93 10.60
N GLY A 234 -12.86 1.86 11.30
CA GLY A 234 -13.70 1.29 12.36
C GLY A 234 -14.96 0.64 11.82
N GLY A 235 -14.80 -0.44 11.07
CA GLY A 235 -15.85 -1.41 10.75
C GLY A 235 -15.36 -2.81 11.13
N ALA A 236 -16.19 -3.59 11.80
CA ALA A 236 -15.87 -4.97 12.16
C ALA A 236 -15.56 -5.80 10.89
N ALA A 237 -14.53 -6.65 11.00
CA ALA A 237 -14.36 -7.81 10.14
C ALA A 237 -15.59 -8.73 10.17
#